data_AF-A0A958IT05-F1
#
_entry.id   AF-A0A958IT05-F1
#
_cell.length_a   1.000
_cell.length_b   1.000
_cell.length_c   1.000
_cell.angle_alpha   90.00
_cell.angle_beta   90.00
_cell.angle_gamma   90.00
#
_symmetry.space_group_name_H-M   'P 1'
#
loop_
_entity.id
_entity.type
_entity.pdbx_description
1 polymer ?
#
loop_
_entity_poly.entity_id
_entity_poly.type
_entity_poly.pdbx_seq_one_letter_code
_entity_poly.pdbx_strand_id
1 'polypeptide(L)' 'DWLMSYSTYEGMADTFGRMAKRVSNPKLFSGAVDSLKKHELELEADFLSFFPDILNYVEGECISYQ' A
#
# COMPACT_ATOMS: atom_id res chain seq x y z
N ASP A 1 11.21 14.53 -0.48
CA ASP A 1 10.47 13.57 -1.31
C ASP A 1 9.50 12.83 -0.41
N TRP A 2 8.22 13.22 -0.44
CA TRP A 2 7.22 12.71 0.51
C TRP A 2 6.84 11.27 0.19
N LEU A 3 6.85 10.88 -1.08
CA LEU A 3 6.53 9.52 -1.51
C LEU A 3 7.65 8.55 -1.10
N MET A 4 8.90 8.96 -1.25
CA MET A 4 10.05 8.15 -0.81
C MET A 4 10.10 7.94 0.70
N SER A 5 9.36 8.72 1.51
CA SER A 5 9.28 8.45 2.94
C SER A 5 8.50 7.16 3.25
N TYR A 6 7.68 6.65 2.33
CA TYR A 6 6.96 5.39 2.55
C TYR A 6 7.80 4.15 2.24
N SER A 7 8.99 4.28 1.65
CA SER A 7 9.82 3.13 1.28
C SER A 7 10.58 2.54 2.46
N THR A 8 10.56 3.18 3.62
CA THR A 8 11.20 2.70 4.85
C THR A 8 10.16 2.42 5.92
N TYR A 9 10.43 1.42 6.76
CA TYR A 9 9.53 1.09 7.88
C TYR A 9 9.41 2.24 8.88
N GLU A 10 10.48 3.01 9.09
CA GLU A 10 10.47 4.20 9.92
C GLU A 10 9.50 5.26 9.38
N GLY A 11 9.53 5.51 8.07
CA GLY A 11 8.63 6.49 7.48
C GLY A 11 7.19 6.00 7.37
N MET A 12 6.96 4.68 7.24
CA MET A 12 5.64 4.09 7.44
C MET A 12 5.13 4.29 8.87
N ALA A 13 5.97 4.07 9.89
CA ALA A 13 5.62 4.26 11.29
C ALA A 13 5.23 5.72 11.58
N ASP A 14 6.03 6.67 11.10
CA ASP A 14 5.74 8.10 11.21
C ASP A 14 4.42 8.47 10.54
N THR A 15 4.15 7.88 9.37
CA THR A 15 2.91 8.09 8.63
C THR A 15 1.71 7.59 9.40
N PHE A 16 1.73 6.34 9.88
CA PHE A 16 0.65 5.79 10.69
C PHE A 16 0.45 6.57 11.98
N GLY A 17 1.52 7.05 12.62
CA GLY A 17 1.44 7.92 13.79
C GLY A 17 0.74 9.27 13.50
N ARG A 18 0.93 9.84 12.31
CA ARG A 18 0.20 11.05 11.86
C ARG A 18 -1.25 10.77 11.51
N MET A 19 -1.53 9.64 10.86
CA MET A 19 -2.88 9.21 10.51
C MET A 19 -3.72 8.87 11.74
N ALA A 20 -3.13 8.22 12.74
CA ALA A 20 -3.79 7.87 14.00
C ALA A 20 -4.43 9.10 14.68
N LYS A 21 -3.81 10.28 14.58
CA LYS A 21 -4.33 11.53 15.15
C LYS A 21 -5.63 12.04 14.49
N ARG A 22 -6.03 11.46 13.35
CA ARG A 22 -7.14 11.95 12.52
C ARG A 22 -8.28 10.93 12.37
N VAL A 23 -8.16 9.74 12.94
CA VAL A 23 -9.18 8.68 12.86
C VAL A 23 -9.92 8.51 14.17
N SER A 24 -11.15 7.99 14.12
CA SER A 24 -12.00 7.75 15.30
C SER A 24 -11.47 6.64 16.22
N ASN A 25 -10.65 5.71 15.70
CA ASN A 25 -10.04 4.64 16.49
C ASN A 25 -8.53 4.52 16.21
N PRO A 26 -7.68 5.34 16.86
CA PRO A 26 -6.23 5.35 16.63
C PRO A 26 -5.53 4.03 16.97
N LYS A 27 -6.12 3.22 17.87
CA LYS A 27 -5.52 1.97 18.34
C LYS A 27 -5.38 0.93 17.23
N LEU A 28 -6.16 1.05 16.15
CA LEU A 28 -6.07 0.16 14.99
C LEU A 28 -4.74 0.30 14.23
N PHE A 29 -4.03 1.42 14.40
CA PHE A 29 -2.68 1.59 13.83
C PHE A 29 -1.57 0.99 14.72
N SER A 30 -1.90 0.52 15.93
CA SER A 30 -0.92 -0.14 16.80
C SER A 30 -0.46 -1.45 16.15
N GLY A 31 0.85 -1.61 15.96
CA GLY A 31 1.42 -2.80 15.31
C GLY A 31 1.20 -2.87 13.80
N ALA A 32 0.70 -1.81 13.14
CA ALA A 32 0.45 -1.81 11.70
C ALA A 32 1.72 -2.10 10.88
N VAL A 33 2.85 -1.49 11.27
CA VAL A 33 4.15 -1.74 10.59
C VAL A 33 4.63 -3.18 10.81
N ASP A 34 4.46 -3.72 12.02
CA ASP A 34 4.86 -5.10 12.31
C ASP A 34 4.00 -6.11 11.55
N SER A 35 2.70 -5.82 11.41
CA SER A 35 1.80 -6.60 10.57
C SER A 35 2.20 -6.53 9.10
N LEU A 36 2.53 -5.35 8.58
CA LEU A 36 3.00 -5.20 7.21
C LEU A 36 4.28 -6.00 6.96
N LYS A 37 5.28 -5.87 7.84
CA LYS A 37 6.52 -6.66 7.77
C LYS A 37 6.27 -8.15 7.75
N LYS A 38 5.37 -8.62 8.62
CA LYS A 38 5.05 -10.04 8.74
C LYS A 38 4.44 -10.61 7.45
N HIS A 39 3.65 -9.81 6.74
CA HIS A 39 2.88 -10.24 5.57
C HIS A 39 3.44 -9.68 4.25
N GLU A 40 4.63 -9.09 4.26
CA GLU A 40 5.19 -8.37 3.10
C GLU A 40 5.32 -9.27 1.87
N LEU A 41 5.84 -10.49 2.04
CA LEU A 41 5.99 -11.45 0.95
C LEU A 41 4.65 -11.92 0.37
N GLU A 42 3.62 -12.07 1.21
CA GLU A 42 2.27 -12.46 0.77
C GLU A 42 1.62 -11.33 -0.03
N LEU A 43 1.72 -10.10 0.48
CA LEU A 43 1.21 -8.91 -0.20
C LEU A 43 1.92 -8.66 -1.53
N GLU A 44 3.23 -8.88 -1.60
CA GLU A 44 4.01 -8.77 -2.83
C GLU A 44 3.59 -9.83 -3.85
N ALA A 45 3.43 -11.09 -3.41
CA ALA A 45 2.98 -12.16 -4.29
C ALA A 45 1.57 -11.89 -4.85
N ASP A 46 0.64 -11.44 -4.00
CA ASP A 46 -0.71 -11.08 -4.41
C ASP A 46 -0.70 -9.90 -5.40
N PHE A 47 0.10 -8.87 -5.11
CA PHE A 47 0.27 -7.73 -6.01
C PHE A 47 0.80 -8.17 -7.37
N LEU A 48 1.88 -8.94 -7.41
CA LEU A 48 2.48 -9.43 -8.66
C LEU A 48 1.56 -10.36 -9.43
N SER A 49 0.71 -11.13 -8.74
CA SER A 49 -0.30 -11.97 -9.38
C SER A 49 -1.44 -11.15 -9.99
N PHE A 50 -1.85 -10.06 -9.35
CA PHE A 50 -2.97 -9.22 -9.80
C PHE A 50 -2.55 -8.13 -10.80
N PHE A 51 -1.31 -7.65 -10.75
CA PHE A 51 -0.84 -6.54 -11.58
C PHE A 51 -1.03 -6.76 -13.10
N PRO A 52 -0.81 -7.96 -13.66
CA PRO A 52 -1.10 -8.22 -15.08
C PRO A 52 -2.58 -8.01 -15.45
N ASP A 53 -3.51 -8.30 -14.54
CA ASP A 53 -4.94 -8.11 -14.80
C ASP A 53 -5.29 -6.62 -14.92
N ILE A 54 -4.65 -5.76 -14.11
CA ILE A 54 -4.77 -4.31 -14.24
C ILE A 54 -4.25 -3.85 -15.61
N LEU A 55 -3.08 -4.35 -16.04
CA LEU A 55 -2.50 -3.99 -17.33
C LEU A 55 -3.44 -4.40 -18.48
N ASN A 56 -3.93 -5.64 -18.46
CA ASN A 56 -4.87 -6.14 -19.47
C ASN A 56 -6.15 -5.30 -19.54
N TYR A 57 -6.69 -4.91 -18.38
CA TYR A 57 -7.88 -4.04 -18.32
C TYR A 57 -7.61 -2.68 -18.96
N VAL A 58 -6.51 -2.02 -18.56
CA VAL A 58 -6.16 -0.69 -19.08
C VAL A 58 -5.85 -0.72 -20.57
N GLU A 59 -5.13 -1.74 -21.06
CA GLU A 59 -4.85 -1.92 -22.49
C GLU A 59 -6.14 -2.11 -23.29
N GLY A 60 -7.08 -2.92 -22.78
CA GLY A 60 -8.40 -3.11 -23.40
C GLY A 60 -9.20 -1.81 -23.49
N GLU A 61 -9.20 -1.01 -22.42
CA GLU A 61 -9.83 0.32 -22.42
C GLU A 61 -9.12 1.28 -23.38
N CYS A 62 -7.79 1.31 -23.42
CA CYS A 62 -7.04 2.18 -24.34
C CYS A 62 -7.32 1.87 -25.82
N ILE A 63 -7.50 0.60 -26.19
CA ILE A 63 -7.87 0.21 -27.57
C ILE A 63 -9.30 0.64 -27.91
N SER A 64 -10.20 0.71 -26.94
CA SER A 64 -11.60 1.11 -27.15
C SER A 64 -11.81 2.61 -27.40
N TYR A 65 -10.78 3.44 -27.13
CA TYR A 65 -10.80 4.89 -27.30
C TYR A 65 -9.96 5.40 -28.50
N GLN A 66 -9.38 4.50 -29.31
CA GLN A 66 -8.69 4.83 -30.58
C GLN A 66 -9.56 4.55 -31.80
#